data_AF-A0A955VTN3-F1
#
_entry.id   AF-A0A955VTN3-F1
#
_cell.length_a   1.000
_cell.length_b   1.000
_cell.length_c   1.000
_cell.angle_alpha   90.00
_cell.angle_beta   90.00
_cell.angle_gamma   90.00
#
_symmetry.space_group_name_H-M   'P 1'
#
loop_
_entity.id
_entity.type
_entity.pdbx_description
1 polymer ?
#
loop_
_entity_poly.entity_id
_entity_poly.type
_entity_poly.pdbx_seq_one_letter_code
_entity_poly.pdbx_strand_id
1 'polypeptide(L)'
;MSERSPEMTEAQASAWRVEFGSLTLKLVDVQGRIGALHLRLAQGPDRALEAELALLMAERAQCLEAWSHVALAWQMAGGIVRLEAPPGETAIIVARPASLPARPLPQDSLEIPDESLDLSVLDDFVLGPSWTHQTHGGDGGFDAEAAQEMAARLGPPAMRETDEERLAEAAVLDRELQRLALWAEYPRGIQRALVGLFACRLRHLQEDSPSHIKAILERQIRKDFARLTQFSSDHQPGWVTGLSRQHKPETGTWSGDAIFWWKTLRRELGGFVPETEQSAANPEVALNALQAVMNDRHPDPQNVRKAATRALNAGVTPEDPRLVRLLIGHLDALSGDKSLKRLRRAVRRAETGEDEEEPEVLTSQDVIPPDWPYLERTRGHAAVMVGGEIREQRRALIQDALGFTSLEWLSGYDIRQVQNLSERIEGGRVGFVILLARFISHKVTDILLPACKSAEVDWVMVRQGYGLSQIRVAVERYLDDPEGAAAADEAQDDDED
;
A
#
# COMPACT_ATOMS: atom_id res chain seq x y z
N MET A 1 -17.24 48.45 15.40
CA MET A 1 -17.54 48.68 16.82
C MET A 1 -17.01 47.48 17.57
N SER A 2 -16.00 47.66 18.42
CA SER A 2 -15.43 46.56 19.21
C SER A 2 -16.31 46.40 20.45
N GLU A 3 -17.16 45.38 20.45
CA GLU A 3 -17.96 45.02 21.62
C GLU A 3 -16.98 44.57 22.72
N ARG A 4 -16.80 45.40 23.74
CA ARG A 4 -16.03 45.03 24.93
C ARG A 4 -16.74 43.84 25.57
N SER A 5 -16.06 42.69 25.61
CA SER A 5 -16.52 41.55 26.38
C SER A 5 -16.78 41.98 27.83
N PRO A 6 -17.89 41.53 28.44
CA PRO A 6 -18.23 41.92 29.81
C PRO A 6 -17.10 41.51 30.76
N GLU A 7 -16.57 42.49 31.51
CA GLU A 7 -15.55 42.24 32.52
C GLU A 7 -16.13 41.35 33.63
N MET A 8 -15.46 40.22 33.91
CA MET A 8 -15.85 39.28 34.95
C MET A 8 -15.76 39.94 36.32
N THR A 9 -16.85 39.90 37.09
CA THR A 9 -16.85 40.44 38.46
C THR A 9 -16.00 39.57 39.38
N GLU A 10 -15.36 40.18 40.38
CA GLU A 10 -14.57 39.45 41.39
C GLU A 10 -15.38 38.39 42.13
N ALA A 11 -16.67 38.65 42.37
CA ALA A 11 -17.59 37.70 42.98
C ALA A 11 -17.82 36.46 42.10
N GLN A 12 -18.00 36.64 40.78
CA GLN A 12 -18.14 35.56 39.82
C GLN A 12 -16.85 34.74 39.71
N ALA A 13 -15.70 35.42 39.68
CA ALA A 13 -14.40 34.76 39.68
C ALA A 13 -14.17 33.90 40.94
N SER A 14 -14.58 34.41 42.11
CA SER A 14 -14.49 33.67 43.37
C SER A 14 -15.39 32.43 43.37
N ALA A 15 -16.64 32.56 42.90
CA ALA A 15 -17.58 31.45 42.80
C ALA A 15 -17.04 30.32 41.90
N TRP A 16 -16.53 30.66 40.71
CA TRP A 16 -15.96 29.68 39.79
C TRP A 16 -14.72 28.98 40.34
N ARG A 17 -13.85 29.68 41.09
CA ARG A 17 -12.69 29.01 41.74
C ARG A 17 -13.12 27.97 42.76
N VAL A 18 -14.14 28.28 43.58
CA VAL A 18 -14.67 27.35 44.58
C VAL A 18 -15.31 26.14 43.89
N GLU A 19 -16.12 26.38 42.86
CA GLU A 19 -16.78 25.32 42.09
C GLU A 19 -15.76 24.43 41.38
N PHE A 20 -14.78 25.02 40.70
CA PHE A 20 -13.70 24.32 40.02
C PHE A 20 -12.86 23.48 40.99
N GLY A 21 -12.51 24.03 42.16
CA GLY A 21 -11.80 23.30 43.21
C GLY A 21 -12.59 22.10 43.74
N SER A 22 -13.90 22.29 43.98
CA SER A 22 -14.80 21.22 44.41
C SER A 22 -14.92 20.09 43.38
N LEU A 23 -15.12 20.43 42.10
CA LEU A 23 -15.19 19.45 41.01
C LEU A 23 -13.87 18.71 40.81
N THR A 24 -12.74 19.39 40.98
CA THR A 24 -11.41 18.77 40.89
C THR A 24 -11.21 17.75 42.01
N LEU A 25 -11.53 18.10 43.26
CA LEU A 25 -11.46 17.16 44.38
C LEU A 25 -12.38 15.95 44.19
N LYS A 26 -13.59 16.18 43.67
CA LYS A 26 -14.54 15.10 43.37
C LYS A 26 -14.02 14.16 42.28
N LEU A 27 -13.41 14.70 41.22
CA LEU A 27 -12.78 13.90 40.16
C LEU A 27 -11.65 13.02 40.69
N VAL A 28 -10.80 13.57 41.57
CA VAL A 28 -9.72 12.81 42.22
C VAL A 28 -10.26 11.68 43.08
N ASP A 29 -11.31 11.94 43.87
CA ASP A 29 -11.96 10.91 44.69
C ASP A 29 -12.55 9.78 43.84
N VAL A 30 -13.33 10.12 42.81
CA VAL A 30 -13.94 9.14 41.89
C VAL A 30 -12.86 8.31 41.19
N GLN A 31 -11.79 8.95 40.72
CA GLN A 31 -10.66 8.26 40.09
C GLN A 31 -9.95 7.30 41.06
N GLY A 32 -9.78 7.70 42.32
CA GLY A 32 -9.22 6.85 43.38
C GLY A 32 -10.10 5.62 43.66
N ARG A 33 -11.42 5.80 43.73
CA ARG A 33 -12.39 4.71 43.92
C ARG A 33 -12.42 3.74 42.73
N ILE A 34 -12.34 4.24 41.50
CA ILE A 34 -12.20 3.42 40.28
C ILE A 34 -10.93 2.56 40.35
N GLY A 35 -9.79 3.17 40.70
CA GLY A 35 -8.52 2.44 40.86
C GLY A 35 -8.60 1.33 41.91
N ALA A 36 -9.22 1.62 43.07
CA ALA A 36 -9.42 0.63 44.12
C ALA A 36 -10.34 -0.54 43.66
N LEU A 37 -11.38 -0.28 42.88
CA LEU A 37 -12.24 -1.33 42.32
C LEU A 37 -11.52 -2.20 41.31
N HIS A 38 -10.71 -1.63 40.41
CA HIS A 38 -9.91 -2.41 39.47
C HIS A 38 -8.95 -3.38 40.19
N LEU A 39 -8.31 -2.94 41.27
CA LEU A 39 -7.45 -3.81 42.08
C LEU A 39 -8.21 -4.98 42.73
N ARG A 40 -9.49 -4.78 43.09
CA ARG A 40 -10.34 -5.84 43.63
C ARG A 40 -10.84 -6.80 42.56
N LEU A 41 -11.28 -6.29 41.41
CA LEU A 41 -11.70 -7.10 40.26
C LEU A 41 -10.55 -7.94 39.70
N ALA A 42 -9.31 -7.49 39.82
CA ALA A 42 -8.12 -8.27 39.47
C ALA A 42 -7.94 -9.53 40.33
N GLN A 43 -8.59 -9.63 41.49
CA GLN A 43 -8.55 -10.83 42.36
C GLN A 43 -9.59 -11.88 41.97
N GLY A 44 -10.53 -11.55 41.08
CA GLY A 44 -11.55 -12.45 40.57
C GLY A 44 -12.81 -11.69 40.13
N PRO A 45 -13.60 -12.28 39.21
CA PRO A 45 -14.81 -11.65 38.71
C PRO A 45 -15.87 -11.53 39.82
N ASP A 46 -16.42 -10.34 40.00
CA ASP A 46 -17.50 -10.05 40.94
C ASP A 46 -18.48 -9.06 40.30
N ARG A 47 -19.67 -9.56 39.97
CA ARG A 47 -20.73 -8.77 39.30
C ARG A 47 -21.18 -7.55 40.11
N ALA A 48 -21.08 -7.59 41.44
CA ALA A 48 -21.43 -6.44 42.26
C ALA A 48 -20.40 -5.31 42.09
N LEU A 49 -19.11 -5.67 42.02
CA LEU A 49 -18.01 -4.72 41.79
C LEU A 49 -18.02 -4.18 40.36
N GLU A 50 -18.39 -4.97 39.36
CA GLU A 50 -18.57 -4.52 37.98
C GLU A 50 -19.70 -3.48 37.87
N ALA A 51 -20.83 -3.71 38.54
CA ALA A 51 -21.93 -2.76 38.59
C ALA A 51 -21.53 -1.45 39.31
N GLU A 52 -20.78 -1.56 40.41
CA GLU A 52 -20.24 -0.38 41.12
C GLU A 52 -19.25 0.40 40.25
N LEU A 53 -18.38 -0.29 39.51
CA LEU A 53 -17.44 0.32 38.57
C LEU A 53 -18.18 1.08 37.46
N ALA A 54 -19.24 0.51 36.90
CA ALA A 54 -20.06 1.18 35.89
C ALA A 54 -20.69 2.48 36.42
N LEU A 55 -21.19 2.47 37.67
CA LEU A 55 -21.74 3.67 38.31
C LEU A 55 -20.66 4.75 38.53
N LEU A 56 -19.45 4.35 38.95
CA LEU A 56 -18.34 5.29 39.12
C LEU A 56 -17.84 5.87 37.80
N MET A 57 -17.83 5.08 36.72
CA MET A 57 -17.49 5.55 35.38
C MET A 57 -18.49 6.60 34.89
N ALA A 58 -19.79 6.38 35.14
CA ALA A 58 -20.83 7.36 34.85
C ALA A 58 -20.67 8.64 35.71
N GLU A 59 -20.36 8.50 37.00
CA GLU A 59 -20.09 9.64 37.89
C GLU A 59 -18.87 10.44 37.43
N ARG A 60 -17.79 9.76 36.98
CA ARG A 60 -16.59 10.39 36.42
C ARG A 60 -16.92 11.22 35.18
N ALA A 61 -17.73 10.68 34.27
CA ALA A 61 -18.15 11.37 33.06
C ALA A 61 -18.93 12.65 33.39
N GLN A 62 -19.89 12.58 34.31
CA GLN A 62 -20.66 13.75 34.76
C GLN A 62 -19.76 14.82 35.42
N CYS A 63 -18.79 14.39 36.23
CA CYS A 63 -17.87 15.32 36.87
C CYS A 63 -16.94 16.00 35.84
N LEU A 64 -16.48 15.28 34.82
CA LEU A 64 -15.65 15.84 33.74
C LEU A 64 -16.42 16.84 32.88
N GLU A 65 -17.69 16.56 32.58
CA GLU A 65 -18.57 17.49 31.86
C GLU A 65 -18.80 18.77 32.66
N ALA A 66 -19.17 18.67 33.94
CA ALA A 66 -19.33 19.84 34.80
C ALA A 66 -18.02 20.63 34.94
N TRP A 67 -16.90 19.93 35.13
CA TRP A 67 -15.59 20.56 35.23
C TRP A 67 -15.21 21.31 33.95
N SER A 68 -15.46 20.71 32.77
CA SER A 68 -15.10 21.33 31.48
C SER A 68 -15.95 22.57 31.18
N HIS A 69 -17.23 22.57 31.58
CA HIS A 69 -18.08 23.76 31.46
C HIS A 69 -17.57 24.92 32.31
N VAL A 70 -17.20 24.67 33.56
CA VAL A 70 -16.64 25.71 34.45
C VAL A 70 -15.28 26.19 33.94
N ALA A 71 -14.43 25.28 33.46
CA ALA A 71 -13.11 25.60 32.88
C ALA A 71 -13.24 26.49 31.63
N LEU A 72 -14.16 26.15 30.73
CA LEU A 72 -14.42 26.89 29.50
C LEU A 72 -15.00 28.27 29.81
N ALA A 73 -15.97 28.36 30.72
CA ALA A 73 -16.54 29.63 31.16
C ALA A 73 -15.45 30.55 31.75
N TRP A 74 -14.55 29.99 32.56
CA TRP A 74 -13.38 30.70 33.08
C TRP A 74 -12.44 31.21 31.98
N GLN A 75 -12.14 30.38 30.98
CA GLN A 75 -11.31 30.79 29.83
C GLN A 75 -11.97 31.90 29.00
N MET A 76 -13.27 31.79 28.72
CA MET A 76 -14.01 32.80 27.96
C MET A 76 -14.06 34.15 28.67
N ALA A 77 -13.96 34.16 30.00
CA ALA A 77 -13.85 35.36 30.82
C ALA A 77 -12.41 35.93 30.93
N GLY A 78 -11.46 35.40 30.16
CA GLY A 78 -10.05 35.83 30.18
C GLY A 78 -9.21 35.18 31.27
N GLY A 79 -9.75 34.19 31.99
CA GLY A 79 -9.00 33.38 32.94
C GLY A 79 -8.09 32.36 32.25
N ILE A 80 -7.02 31.96 32.93
CA ILE A 80 -6.11 30.90 32.45
C ILE A 80 -6.36 29.64 33.27
N VAL A 81 -6.61 28.52 32.60
CA VAL A 81 -6.60 27.17 33.19
C VAL A 81 -5.27 26.52 32.82
N ARG A 82 -4.50 26.08 33.82
CA ARG A 82 -3.27 25.29 33.62
C ARG A 82 -3.48 23.92 34.19
N LEU A 83 -3.19 22.89 33.38
CA LEU A 83 -3.09 21.52 33.84
C LEU A 83 -1.63 21.29 34.23
N GLU A 84 -1.35 21.37 35.52
CA GLU A 84 -0.02 21.08 36.06
C GLU A 84 -0.03 19.65 36.61
N ALA A 85 0.97 18.85 36.23
CA ALA A 85 1.21 17.58 36.89
C ALA A 85 1.58 17.85 38.36
N PRO A 86 1.13 17.02 39.33
CA PRO A 86 1.42 17.27 40.73
C PRO A 86 2.94 17.34 40.97
N PRO A 87 3.43 18.38 41.67
CA PRO A 87 4.86 18.54 41.91
C PRO A 87 5.36 17.38 42.77
N GLY A 88 6.19 16.51 42.19
CA GLY A 88 6.78 15.37 42.88
C GLY A 88 6.46 13.98 42.29
N GLU A 89 5.57 13.87 41.30
CA GLU A 89 5.41 12.62 40.53
C GLU A 89 6.56 12.47 39.53
N THR A 90 7.70 12.00 40.02
CA THR A 90 8.55 11.13 39.20
C THR A 90 7.75 9.87 38.95
N ALA A 91 7.67 9.42 37.70
CA ALA A 91 6.98 8.19 37.32
C ALA A 91 7.24 7.09 38.36
N ILE A 92 6.19 6.64 39.04
CA ILE A 92 6.26 5.44 39.89
C ILE A 92 6.52 4.27 38.95
N ILE A 93 7.79 3.90 38.82
CA ILE A 93 8.19 2.60 38.31
C ILE A 93 7.65 1.61 39.36
N VAL A 94 6.56 0.92 39.02
CA VAL A 94 6.04 -0.17 39.84
C VAL A 94 7.14 -1.22 39.94
N ALA A 95 7.76 -1.33 41.11
CA ALA A 95 8.74 -2.36 41.39
C ALA A 95 8.07 -3.74 41.24
N ARG A 96 8.66 -4.56 40.38
CA ARG A 96 8.34 -5.97 40.15
C ARG A 96 8.25 -6.72 41.50
N PRO A 97 7.21 -7.52 41.77
CA PRO A 97 7.13 -8.28 43.02
C PRO A 97 8.31 -9.25 43.13
N ALA A 98 8.87 -9.32 44.34
CA ALA A 98 10.07 -10.09 44.66
C ALA A 98 9.94 -11.55 44.21
N SER A 99 10.83 -11.95 43.32
CA SER A 99 10.97 -13.33 42.86
C SER A 99 11.57 -14.18 43.97
N LEU A 100 11.01 -15.37 44.20
CA LEU A 100 11.59 -16.43 45.03
C LEU A 100 13.06 -16.71 44.65
N PRO A 101 13.92 -17.13 45.60
CA PRO A 101 15.35 -17.24 45.36
C PRO A 101 15.67 -18.40 44.41
N ALA A 102 16.10 -18.08 43.19
CA ALA A 102 16.65 -19.04 42.25
C ALA A 102 18.18 -18.83 42.09
N ARG A 103 18.86 -19.98 42.25
CA ARG A 103 20.26 -20.38 42.00
C ARG A 103 21.10 -19.45 41.09
N PRO A 104 22.38 -19.20 41.41
CA PRO A 104 23.24 -18.30 40.62
C PRO A 104 23.69 -18.97 39.32
N LEU A 105 23.56 -18.25 38.21
CA LEU A 105 24.27 -18.44 36.94
C LEU A 105 25.07 -17.16 36.62
N PRO A 106 26.13 -17.26 35.80
CA PRO A 106 27.24 -16.32 35.80
C PRO A 106 26.89 -14.97 35.19
N GLN A 107 27.44 -13.92 35.78
CA GLN A 107 27.43 -12.56 35.24
C GLN A 107 28.45 -12.49 34.11
N ASP A 108 27.95 -12.40 32.88
CA ASP A 108 28.62 -11.65 31.82
C ASP A 108 27.62 -10.63 31.27
N SER A 109 28.08 -9.39 31.27
CA SER A 109 27.34 -8.15 31.01
C SER A 109 27.00 -7.99 29.53
N LEU A 110 25.79 -7.50 29.24
CA LEU A 110 25.48 -6.84 27.96
C LEU A 110 25.03 -5.40 28.28
N GLU A 111 25.97 -4.48 28.15
CA GLU A 111 25.68 -3.07 27.86
C GLU A 111 25.20 -3.00 26.40
N ILE A 112 24.03 -2.39 26.16
CA ILE A 112 23.58 -2.09 24.80
C ILE A 112 24.24 -0.78 24.39
N PRO A 113 25.14 -0.76 23.38
CA PRO A 113 25.77 0.48 22.93
C PRO A 113 24.79 1.33 22.13
N ASP A 114 24.91 2.65 22.28
CA ASP A 114 24.31 3.68 21.44
C ASP A 114 25.03 3.71 20.07
N GLU A 115 24.90 2.63 19.29
CA GLU A 115 25.37 2.56 17.91
C GLU A 115 24.21 2.79 16.95
N SER A 116 24.47 3.66 15.97
CA SER A 116 23.60 3.92 14.83
C SER A 116 23.18 2.62 14.16
N LEU A 117 21.91 2.23 14.33
CA LEU A 117 21.27 1.17 13.55
C LEU A 117 21.39 1.51 12.06
N ASP A 118 22.30 0.80 11.38
CA ASP A 118 22.45 0.84 9.94
C ASP A 118 21.22 0.19 9.28
N LEU A 119 20.39 1.01 8.66
CA LEU A 119 19.14 0.59 8.02
C LEU A 119 19.35 -0.01 6.63
N SER A 120 20.58 -0.09 6.12
CA SER A 120 20.84 -0.83 4.87
C SER A 120 20.48 -2.31 5.00
N VAL A 121 20.49 -2.86 6.22
CA VAL A 121 20.05 -4.23 6.54
C VAL A 121 18.54 -4.44 6.29
N LEU A 122 17.72 -3.37 6.25
CA LEU A 122 16.30 -3.47 5.91
C LEU A 122 16.03 -3.60 4.40
N ASP A 123 16.97 -3.22 3.54
CA ASP A 123 16.82 -3.38 2.08
C ASP A 123 17.05 -4.84 1.63
N ASP A 124 17.74 -5.66 2.45
CA ASP A 124 18.06 -7.06 2.14
C ASP A 124 17.01 -8.09 2.63
N PHE A 125 16.03 -7.67 3.45
CA PHE A 125 14.93 -8.55 3.88
C PHE A 125 13.83 -8.64 2.82
N VAL A 126 14.13 -9.30 1.70
CA VAL A 126 13.13 -9.72 0.72
C VAL A 126 12.39 -10.95 1.28
N LEU A 127 11.27 -10.71 1.96
CA LEU A 127 10.35 -11.77 2.38
C LEU A 127 9.73 -12.42 1.12
N GLY A 128 10.29 -13.55 0.69
CA GLY A 128 9.80 -14.30 -0.47
C GLY A 128 8.38 -14.89 -0.28
N PRO A 129 7.71 -15.33 -1.37
CA PRO A 129 6.28 -15.68 -1.34
C PRO A 129 5.93 -17.08 -0.82
N SER A 130 6.85 -17.86 -0.23
CA SER A 130 6.54 -19.23 0.21
C SER A 130 5.86 -19.28 1.58
N TRP A 131 4.57 -18.93 1.64
CA TRP A 131 3.76 -19.00 2.87
C TRP A 131 2.71 -20.08 2.72
N THR A 132 2.93 -21.25 3.32
CA THR A 132 1.91 -22.32 3.41
C THR A 132 1.04 -22.10 4.64
N HIS A 133 -0.28 -22.17 4.45
CA HIS A 133 -1.28 -22.02 5.50
C HIS A 133 -1.21 -23.16 6.52
N GLN A 134 -0.49 -22.99 7.63
CA GLN A 134 -0.73 -23.77 8.85
C GLN A 134 -1.62 -22.95 9.79
N THR A 135 -2.89 -23.32 9.91
CA THR A 135 -3.80 -22.79 10.93
C THR A 135 -3.59 -23.55 12.23
N HIS A 136 -2.75 -23.01 13.12
CA HIS A 136 -2.73 -23.47 14.51
C HIS A 136 -3.95 -22.92 15.24
N GLY A 137 -4.99 -23.75 15.35
CA GLY A 137 -6.14 -23.50 16.22
C GLY A 137 -5.77 -23.76 17.68
N GLY A 138 -5.14 -22.78 18.33
CA GLY A 138 -5.04 -22.74 19.78
C GLY A 138 -6.31 -22.10 20.33
N ASP A 139 -7.03 -22.81 21.19
CA ASP A 139 -8.27 -22.42 21.89
C ASP A 139 -8.07 -21.28 22.92
N GLY A 140 -7.01 -20.48 22.78
CA GLY A 140 -6.81 -19.27 23.57
C GLY A 140 -7.91 -18.28 23.20
N GLY A 141 -8.84 -18.02 24.12
CA GLY A 141 -9.95 -17.12 23.90
C GLY A 141 -9.45 -15.73 23.48
N PHE A 142 -9.58 -15.43 22.19
CA PHE A 142 -9.30 -14.12 21.63
C PHE A 142 -10.23 -13.08 22.27
N ASP A 143 -9.65 -12.03 22.85
CA ASP A 143 -10.39 -10.90 23.40
C ASP A 143 -10.87 -9.98 22.26
N ALA A 144 -12.05 -10.31 21.73
CA ALA A 144 -12.69 -9.54 20.68
C ALA A 144 -13.04 -8.11 21.11
N GLU A 145 -13.32 -7.89 22.40
CA GLU A 145 -13.68 -6.59 22.94
C GLU A 145 -12.47 -5.65 22.95
N ALA A 146 -11.32 -6.12 23.43
CA ALA A 146 -10.07 -5.35 23.40
C ALA A 146 -9.67 -4.96 21.96
N ALA A 147 -9.86 -5.87 21.01
CA ALA A 147 -9.55 -5.61 19.60
C ALA A 147 -10.53 -4.61 18.96
N GLN A 148 -11.82 -4.65 19.34
CA GLN A 148 -12.82 -3.65 18.93
C GLN A 148 -12.55 -2.27 19.55
N GLU A 149 -12.18 -2.22 20.82
CA GLU A 149 -11.83 -0.98 21.52
C GLU A 149 -10.60 -0.31 20.88
N MET A 150 -9.58 -1.11 20.54
CA MET A 150 -8.42 -0.65 19.78
C MET A 150 -8.79 -0.09 18.41
N ALA A 151 -9.64 -0.79 17.65
CA ALA A 151 -10.14 -0.26 16.38
C ALA A 151 -10.88 1.07 16.60
N ALA A 152 -11.75 1.17 17.61
CA ALA A 152 -12.47 2.40 17.93
C ALA A 152 -11.52 3.57 18.25
N ARG A 153 -10.44 3.35 19.00
CA ARG A 153 -9.40 4.37 19.27
C ARG A 153 -8.64 4.78 18.02
N LEU A 154 -8.33 3.84 17.13
CA LEU A 154 -7.62 4.11 15.87
C LEU A 154 -8.45 4.94 14.90
N GLY A 155 -9.76 4.71 14.88
CA GLY A 155 -10.70 5.30 13.94
C GLY A 155 -10.43 4.92 12.47
N PRO A 156 -11.35 5.27 11.55
CA PRO A 156 -11.09 5.16 10.13
C PRO A 156 -9.90 6.05 9.72
N PRO A 157 -9.09 5.63 8.74
CA PRO A 157 -8.09 6.49 8.12
C PRO A 157 -8.76 7.75 7.57
N ALA A 158 -8.32 8.90 8.05
CA ALA A 158 -8.77 10.21 7.58
C ALA A 158 -7.60 10.95 6.94
N MET A 159 -7.87 11.72 5.89
CA MET A 159 -6.89 12.67 5.36
C MET A 159 -6.63 13.74 6.43
N ARG A 160 -5.37 13.90 6.81
CA ARG A 160 -4.94 14.92 7.76
C ARG A 160 -4.40 16.09 6.96
N GLU A 161 -5.14 17.19 6.93
CA GLU A 161 -4.80 18.35 6.11
C GLU A 161 -3.84 19.28 6.84
N THR A 162 -3.99 19.37 8.17
CA THR A 162 -3.19 20.26 9.01
C THR A 162 -1.97 19.57 9.61
N ASP A 163 -0.98 20.37 9.99
CA ASP A 163 0.23 19.88 10.65
C ASP A 163 -0.07 19.27 12.02
N GLU A 164 -0.96 19.89 12.80
CA GLU A 164 -1.40 19.41 14.11
C GLU A 164 -2.07 18.04 14.00
N GLU A 165 -2.93 17.85 12.99
CA GLU A 165 -3.58 16.57 12.72
C GLU A 165 -2.58 15.47 12.36
N ARG A 166 -1.54 15.78 11.58
CA ARG A 166 -0.49 14.80 11.22
C ARG A 166 0.35 14.39 12.43
N LEU A 167 0.70 15.34 13.30
CA LEU A 167 1.42 15.06 14.54
C LEU A 167 0.57 14.25 15.51
N ALA A 168 -0.72 14.60 15.65
CA ALA A 168 -1.67 13.86 16.47
C ALA A 168 -1.87 12.42 15.97
N GLU A 169 -1.99 12.25 14.65
CA GLU A 169 -2.07 10.95 13.98
C GLU A 169 -0.84 10.08 14.28
N ALA A 170 0.37 10.62 14.11
CA ALA A 170 1.60 9.90 14.43
C ALA A 170 1.64 9.47 15.91
N ALA A 171 1.24 10.36 16.83
CA ALA A 171 1.18 10.07 18.26
C ALA A 171 0.17 8.96 18.62
N VAL A 172 -0.97 8.90 17.91
CA VAL A 172 -1.93 7.79 18.06
C VAL A 172 -1.32 6.48 17.59
N LEU A 173 -0.63 6.48 16.44
CA LEU A 173 0.01 5.27 15.90
C LEU A 173 1.14 4.75 16.83
N ASP A 174 2.05 5.61 17.31
CA ASP A 174 3.10 5.19 18.25
C ASP A 174 2.50 4.60 19.53
N ARG A 175 1.44 5.21 20.08
CA ARG A 175 0.77 4.72 21.30
C ARG A 175 0.18 3.32 21.12
N GLU A 176 -0.47 3.04 20.00
CA GLU A 176 -1.05 1.70 19.77
C GLU A 176 0.05 0.68 19.41
N LEU A 177 1.14 1.09 18.77
CA LEU A 177 2.31 0.21 18.55
C LEU A 177 3.07 -0.14 19.83
N GLN A 178 2.93 0.64 20.91
CA GLN A 178 3.44 0.23 22.22
C GLN A 178 2.67 -0.97 22.79
N ARG A 179 1.54 -1.35 22.20
CA ARG A 179 0.67 -2.47 22.63
C ARG A 179 0.78 -3.69 21.70
N LEU A 180 1.84 -3.81 20.91
CA LEU A 180 2.07 -4.93 19.98
C LEU A 180 1.99 -6.32 20.64
N ALA A 181 2.35 -6.45 21.91
CA ALA A 181 2.21 -7.71 22.65
C ALA A 181 0.77 -8.24 22.65
N LEU A 182 -0.23 -7.35 22.71
CA LEU A 182 -1.64 -7.75 22.63
C LEU A 182 -2.01 -8.25 21.22
N TRP A 183 -1.36 -7.71 20.19
CA TRP A 183 -1.64 -8.12 18.81
C TRP A 183 -1.22 -9.55 18.55
N ALA A 184 -0.16 -10.02 19.24
CA ALA A 184 0.32 -11.39 19.14
C ALA A 184 -0.75 -12.44 19.49
N GLU A 185 -1.70 -12.06 20.34
CA GLU A 185 -2.80 -12.91 20.81
C GLU A 185 -4.01 -12.89 19.86
N TYR A 186 -4.05 -11.97 18.90
CA TYR A 186 -5.17 -11.86 17.96
C TYR A 186 -5.11 -12.93 16.85
N PRO A 187 -6.24 -13.31 16.25
CA PRO A 187 -6.27 -14.10 15.03
C PRO A 187 -5.40 -13.49 13.93
N ARG A 188 -4.71 -14.34 13.16
CA ARG A 188 -3.79 -13.89 12.08
C ARG A 188 -4.45 -12.91 11.08
N GLY A 189 -5.73 -13.08 10.77
CA GLY A 189 -6.48 -12.15 9.92
C GLY A 189 -6.48 -10.72 10.45
N ILE A 190 -6.71 -10.56 11.76
CA ILE A 190 -6.68 -9.29 12.47
C ILE A 190 -5.25 -8.75 12.55
N GLN A 191 -4.27 -9.61 12.91
CA GLN A 191 -2.86 -9.20 12.95
C GLN A 191 -2.41 -8.62 11.59
N ARG A 192 -2.69 -9.34 10.50
CA ARG A 192 -2.37 -8.90 9.14
C ARG A 192 -3.03 -7.58 8.81
N ALA A 193 -4.31 -7.43 9.16
CA ALA A 193 -5.06 -6.21 8.91
C ALA A 193 -4.50 -4.99 9.66
N LEU A 194 -4.06 -5.18 10.91
CA LEU A 194 -3.43 -4.13 11.71
C LEU A 194 -2.08 -3.74 11.15
N VAL A 195 -1.21 -4.71 10.84
CA VAL A 195 0.11 -4.42 10.26
C VAL A 195 -0.05 -3.67 8.94
N GLY A 196 -0.99 -4.07 8.09
CA GLY A 196 -1.30 -3.35 6.84
C GLY A 196 -1.84 -1.95 7.05
N LEU A 197 -2.78 -1.79 7.97
CA LEU A 197 -3.36 -0.49 8.30
C LEU A 197 -2.28 0.49 8.79
N PHE A 198 -1.43 0.07 9.72
CA PHE A 198 -0.39 0.92 10.28
C PHE A 198 0.71 1.22 9.26
N ALA A 199 1.17 0.21 8.51
CA ALA A 199 2.18 0.41 7.47
C ALA A 199 1.71 1.46 6.46
N CYS A 200 0.46 1.38 6.00
CA CYS A 200 -0.09 2.34 5.04
C CYS A 200 -0.28 3.74 5.64
N ARG A 201 -0.78 3.86 6.89
CA ARG A 201 -0.91 5.17 7.57
C ARG A 201 0.45 5.84 7.80
N LEU A 202 1.46 5.06 8.21
CA LEU A 202 2.83 5.55 8.39
C LEU A 202 3.47 5.97 7.05
N ARG A 203 3.23 5.21 5.97
CA ARG A 203 3.68 5.60 4.61
C ARG A 203 3.04 6.89 4.13
N HIS A 204 1.73 7.04 4.35
CA HIS A 204 1.04 8.29 4.04
C HIS A 204 1.67 9.47 4.78
N LEU A 205 1.95 9.35 6.09
CA LEU A 205 2.66 10.38 6.84
C LEU A 205 4.09 10.61 6.33
N GLN A 206 4.80 9.56 5.90
CA GLN A 206 6.19 9.68 5.43
C GLN A 206 6.30 10.38 4.06
N GLU A 207 5.35 10.14 3.17
CA GLU A 207 5.39 10.58 1.77
C GLU A 207 4.62 11.88 1.54
N ASP A 208 3.46 12.04 2.17
CA ASP A 208 2.54 13.15 1.89
C ASP A 208 2.63 14.30 2.93
N SER A 209 3.46 14.18 3.97
CA SER A 209 3.68 15.29 4.92
C SER A 209 4.56 16.39 4.32
N PRO A 210 4.26 17.68 4.61
CA PRO A 210 5.16 18.79 4.31
C PRO A 210 6.57 18.57 4.88
N SER A 211 7.60 19.12 4.22
CA SER A 211 9.01 18.85 4.57
C SER A 211 9.38 19.20 6.01
N HIS A 212 8.83 20.27 6.58
CA HIS A 212 9.07 20.66 7.98
C HIS A 212 8.44 19.68 8.98
N ILE A 213 7.26 19.13 8.67
CA ILE A 213 6.63 18.08 9.49
C ILE A 213 7.35 16.74 9.33
N LYS A 214 7.76 16.41 8.10
CA LYS A 214 8.51 15.19 7.82
C LYS A 214 9.79 15.11 8.66
N ALA A 215 10.53 16.22 8.79
CA ALA A 215 11.74 16.27 9.61
C ALA A 215 11.46 15.99 11.10
N ILE A 216 10.32 16.47 11.62
CA ILE A 216 9.90 16.20 13.01
C ILE A 216 9.51 14.72 13.19
N LEU A 217 8.76 14.17 12.23
CA LEU A 217 8.21 12.82 12.31
C LEU A 217 9.23 11.72 11.94
N GLU A 218 10.33 12.03 11.25
CA GLU A 218 11.21 11.03 10.66
C GLU A 218 11.73 10.01 11.68
N ARG A 219 12.20 10.49 12.85
CA ARG A 219 12.71 9.61 13.91
C ARG A 219 11.63 8.68 14.46
N GLN A 220 10.41 9.19 14.63
CA GLN A 220 9.28 8.42 15.14
C GLN A 220 8.82 7.38 14.11
N ILE A 221 8.56 7.79 12.87
CA ILE A 221 8.13 6.89 11.79
C ILE A 221 9.14 5.75 11.59
N ARG A 222 10.45 6.05 11.62
CA ARG A 222 11.52 5.05 11.51
C ARG A 222 11.44 4.02 12.65
N LYS A 223 11.26 4.49 13.89
CA LYS A 223 11.10 3.63 15.08
C LYS A 223 9.85 2.76 14.97
N ASP A 224 8.74 3.31 14.49
CA ASP A 224 7.47 2.60 14.34
C ASP A 224 7.51 1.54 13.23
N PHE A 225 8.14 1.83 12.09
CA PHE A 225 8.41 0.80 11.07
C PHE A 225 9.31 -0.32 11.62
N ALA A 226 10.36 0.00 12.38
CA ALA A 226 11.23 -1.02 12.96
C ALA A 226 10.45 -1.98 13.87
N ARG A 227 9.53 -1.46 14.70
CA ARG A 227 8.63 -2.27 15.55
C ARG A 227 7.69 -3.15 14.73
N LEU A 228 7.06 -2.59 13.68
CA LEU A 228 6.17 -3.34 12.79
C LEU A 228 6.91 -4.46 12.04
N THR A 229 8.11 -4.18 11.53
CA THR A 229 8.94 -5.19 10.85
C THR A 229 9.35 -6.30 11.80
N GLN A 230 9.78 -5.96 13.02
CA GLN A 230 10.11 -6.95 14.05
C GLN A 230 8.90 -7.83 14.37
N PHE A 231 7.74 -7.23 14.62
CA PHE A 231 6.50 -7.98 14.86
C PHE A 231 6.11 -8.89 13.69
N SER A 232 6.21 -8.39 12.46
CA SER A 232 5.91 -9.17 11.25
C SER A 232 6.85 -10.36 11.09
N SER A 233 8.15 -10.17 11.39
CA SER A 233 9.14 -11.24 11.41
C SER A 233 8.83 -12.30 12.46
N ASP A 234 8.53 -11.87 13.69
CA ASP A 234 8.36 -12.76 14.84
C ASP A 234 7.06 -13.56 14.79
N HIS A 235 5.98 -12.98 14.24
CA HIS A 235 4.64 -13.57 14.33
C HIS A 235 4.06 -13.99 12.98
N GLN A 236 4.71 -13.60 11.88
CA GLN A 236 4.36 -14.00 10.52
C GLN A 236 2.86 -13.85 10.23
N PRO A 237 2.28 -12.65 10.42
CA PRO A 237 0.84 -12.42 10.22
C PRO A 237 0.41 -12.63 8.76
N GLY A 238 1.36 -12.64 7.83
CA GLY A 238 1.18 -12.80 6.40
C GLY A 238 1.80 -11.64 5.64
N TRP A 239 1.70 -11.68 4.31
CA TRP A 239 2.23 -10.62 3.46
C TRP A 239 1.40 -9.33 3.57
N VAL A 240 2.10 -8.20 3.65
CA VAL A 240 1.54 -6.85 3.81
C VAL A 240 2.37 -5.83 3.02
N THR A 241 1.68 -5.00 2.23
CA THR A 241 2.28 -3.89 1.48
C THR A 241 2.61 -2.70 2.39
N GLY A 242 3.68 -1.97 2.06
CA GLY A 242 4.12 -0.77 2.80
C GLY A 242 5.17 -0.97 3.89
N LEU A 243 5.51 -2.20 4.29
CA LEU A 243 6.62 -2.43 5.23
C LEU A 243 7.99 -2.09 4.61
N SER A 244 8.30 -2.59 3.42
CA SER A 244 9.52 -2.22 2.68
C SER A 244 9.42 -0.85 2.04
N ARG A 245 10.55 -0.12 1.96
CA ARG A 245 10.65 1.20 1.31
C ARG A 245 10.42 1.18 -0.19
N GLN A 246 10.59 0.02 -0.82
CA GLN A 246 10.42 -0.13 -2.26
C GLN A 246 8.97 -0.43 -2.65
N HIS A 247 8.12 -0.76 -1.67
CA HIS A 247 6.71 -1.01 -1.91
C HIS A 247 6.03 0.27 -2.43
N LYS A 248 5.08 0.09 -3.34
CA LYS A 248 4.22 1.15 -3.87
C LYS A 248 2.78 0.84 -3.43
N PRO A 249 1.94 1.88 -3.24
CA PRO A 249 0.56 1.64 -2.86
C PRO A 249 -0.18 0.87 -3.96
N GLU A 250 -1.01 -0.09 -3.56
CA GLU A 250 -1.75 -0.97 -4.47
C GLU A 250 -2.96 -0.27 -5.10
N THR A 251 -3.70 0.51 -4.30
CA THR A 251 -4.82 1.33 -4.77
C THR A 251 -4.36 2.69 -5.33
N GLY A 252 -3.06 2.83 -5.63
CA GLY A 252 -2.46 4.04 -6.18
C GLY A 252 -2.13 5.14 -5.16
N THR A 253 -2.64 5.06 -3.93
CA THR A 253 -2.30 5.96 -2.81
C THR A 253 -2.22 5.20 -1.48
N TRP A 254 -1.33 5.61 -0.57
CA TRP A 254 -1.21 4.98 0.75
C TRP A 254 -2.45 5.18 1.63
N SER A 255 -3.16 6.29 1.45
CA SER A 255 -4.43 6.54 2.13
C SER A 255 -5.54 5.60 1.64
N GLY A 256 -5.58 5.29 0.34
CA GLY A 256 -6.48 4.29 -0.23
C GLY A 256 -6.21 2.88 0.33
N ASP A 257 -4.94 2.46 0.37
CA ASP A 257 -4.55 1.19 0.97
C ASP A 257 -4.90 1.12 2.47
N ALA A 258 -4.70 2.23 3.21
CA ALA A 258 -5.10 2.30 4.61
C ALA A 258 -6.62 2.09 4.78
N ILE A 259 -7.45 2.70 3.92
CA ILE A 259 -8.91 2.51 3.93
C ILE A 259 -9.26 1.05 3.64
N PHE A 260 -8.58 0.41 2.68
CA PHE A 260 -8.75 -1.02 2.40
C PHE A 260 -8.45 -1.89 3.62
N TRP A 261 -7.33 -1.65 4.30
CA TRP A 261 -6.95 -2.39 5.50
C TRP A 261 -7.87 -2.11 6.68
N TRP A 262 -8.39 -0.90 6.81
CA TRP A 262 -9.41 -0.57 7.81
C TRP A 262 -10.70 -1.37 7.61
N LYS A 263 -11.21 -1.43 6.37
CA LYS A 263 -12.37 -2.26 6.03
C LYS A 263 -12.12 -3.74 6.31
N THR A 264 -10.92 -4.22 5.98
CA THR A 264 -10.48 -5.58 6.29
C THR A 264 -10.49 -5.83 7.80
N LEU A 265 -9.89 -4.95 8.60
CA LEU A 265 -9.88 -5.05 10.06
C LEU A 265 -11.30 -5.09 10.64
N ARG A 266 -12.19 -4.20 10.19
CA ARG A 266 -13.59 -4.17 10.66
C ARG A 266 -14.33 -5.47 10.36
N ARG A 267 -14.12 -6.05 9.18
CA ARG A 267 -14.68 -7.35 8.79
C ARG A 267 -14.18 -8.48 9.70
N GLU A 268 -12.87 -8.54 9.95
CA GLU A 268 -12.28 -9.57 10.81
C GLU A 268 -12.74 -9.45 12.27
N LEU A 269 -13.04 -8.24 12.76
CA LEU A 269 -13.57 -7.99 14.10
C LEU A 269 -15.06 -8.29 14.26
N GLY A 270 -15.72 -8.84 13.23
CA GLY A 270 -17.15 -9.09 13.23
C GLY A 270 -17.99 -7.80 13.20
N GLY A 271 -17.38 -6.66 12.90
CA GLY A 271 -18.07 -5.39 12.78
C GLY A 271 -18.99 -5.39 11.56
N PHE A 272 -20.28 -5.14 11.77
CA PHE A 272 -21.23 -4.85 10.69
C PHE A 272 -20.73 -3.60 9.96
N VAL A 273 -20.31 -3.74 8.70
CA VAL A 273 -20.11 -2.57 7.83
C VAL A 273 -21.51 -2.10 7.47
N PRO A 274 -21.90 -0.85 7.79
CA PRO A 274 -23.22 -0.34 7.42
C PRO A 274 -23.44 -0.55 5.91
N GLU A 275 -24.62 -1.03 5.51
CA GLU A 275 -24.99 -1.29 4.10
C GLU A 275 -24.73 -0.08 3.19
N THR A 276 -24.79 1.13 3.76
CA THR A 276 -24.47 2.40 3.10
C THR A 276 -22.97 2.57 2.79
N GLU A 277 -22.07 2.12 3.68
CA GLU A 277 -20.61 2.10 3.44
C GLU A 277 -20.19 0.93 2.55
N GLN A 278 -20.88 -0.21 2.64
CA GLN A 278 -20.76 -1.30 1.65
C GLN A 278 -21.16 -0.83 0.25
N SER A 279 -22.21 -0.01 0.12
CA SER A 279 -22.60 0.58 -1.16
C SER A 279 -21.55 1.56 -1.69
N ALA A 280 -20.92 2.39 -0.84
CA ALA A 280 -19.83 3.28 -1.27
C ALA A 280 -18.53 2.53 -1.62
N ALA A 281 -18.34 1.33 -1.06
CA ALA A 281 -17.24 0.42 -1.39
C ALA A 281 -17.57 -0.52 -2.56
N ASN A 282 -18.78 -0.49 -3.10
CA ASN A 282 -19.18 -1.37 -4.19
C ASN A 282 -18.63 -0.81 -5.52
N PRO A 283 -17.78 -1.58 -6.24
CA PRO A 283 -17.25 -1.19 -7.54
C PRO A 283 -18.33 -0.72 -8.53
N GLU A 284 -19.47 -1.42 -8.57
CA GLU A 284 -20.58 -1.11 -9.49
C GLU A 284 -21.24 0.22 -9.16
N VAL A 285 -21.45 0.52 -7.88
CA VAL A 285 -22.04 1.79 -7.45
C VAL A 285 -21.10 2.94 -7.77
N ALA A 286 -19.79 2.75 -7.57
CA ALA A 286 -18.79 3.75 -7.89
C ALA A 286 -18.65 3.98 -9.40
N LEU A 287 -18.72 2.92 -10.22
CA LEU A 287 -18.75 3.03 -11.68
C LEU A 287 -20.02 3.72 -12.18
N ASN A 288 -21.19 3.41 -11.62
CA ASN A 288 -22.45 4.08 -11.94
C ASN A 288 -22.43 5.57 -11.57
N ALA A 289 -21.82 5.92 -10.43
CA ALA A 289 -21.61 7.31 -10.05
C ALA A 289 -20.66 8.04 -11.02
N LEU A 290 -19.59 7.39 -11.49
CA LEU A 290 -18.74 7.94 -12.55
C LEU A 290 -19.52 8.11 -13.85
N GLN A 291 -20.27 7.10 -14.30
CA GLN A 291 -21.12 7.17 -15.49
C GLN A 291 -22.11 8.34 -15.39
N ALA A 292 -22.71 8.58 -14.22
CA ALA A 292 -23.62 9.71 -14.01
C ALA A 292 -22.91 11.06 -14.21
N VAL A 293 -21.67 11.21 -13.72
CA VAL A 293 -20.84 12.40 -13.98
C VAL A 293 -20.51 12.52 -15.47
N MET A 294 -20.17 11.42 -16.13
CA MET A 294 -19.84 11.41 -17.57
C MET A 294 -21.05 11.72 -18.47
N ASN A 295 -22.27 11.47 -17.99
CA ASN A 295 -23.50 11.76 -18.73
C ASN A 295 -23.87 13.25 -18.72
N ASP A 296 -23.21 14.09 -17.92
CA ASP A 296 -23.38 15.53 -17.99
C ASP A 296 -22.84 16.07 -19.32
N ARG A 297 -23.54 17.05 -19.91
CA ARG A 297 -23.18 17.59 -21.24
C ARG A 297 -21.76 18.19 -21.30
N HIS A 298 -21.28 18.67 -20.15
CA HIS A 298 -19.93 19.22 -19.96
C HIS A 298 -19.43 18.81 -18.57
N PRO A 299 -18.91 17.58 -18.42
CA PRO A 299 -18.48 17.10 -17.12
C PRO A 299 -17.29 17.92 -16.64
N ASP A 300 -17.39 18.48 -15.44
CA ASP A 300 -16.29 19.23 -14.83
C ASP A 300 -15.07 18.30 -14.59
N PRO A 301 -13.87 18.64 -15.09
CA PRO A 301 -12.66 17.83 -14.92
C PRO A 301 -12.36 17.43 -13.47
N GLN A 302 -12.66 18.29 -12.50
CA GLN A 302 -12.45 17.95 -11.08
C GLN A 302 -13.43 16.87 -10.60
N ASN A 303 -14.69 16.94 -11.03
CA ASN A 303 -15.71 15.94 -10.68
C ASN A 303 -15.40 14.59 -11.32
N VAL A 304 -14.95 14.56 -12.58
CA VAL A 304 -14.49 13.32 -13.24
C VAL A 304 -13.34 12.69 -12.45
N ARG A 305 -12.34 13.48 -12.08
CA ARG A 305 -11.19 13.01 -11.29
C ARG A 305 -11.61 12.44 -9.94
N LYS A 306 -12.48 13.14 -9.20
CA LYS A 306 -13.01 12.68 -7.91
C LYS A 306 -13.78 11.37 -8.05
N ALA A 307 -14.61 11.25 -9.08
CA ALA A 307 -15.39 10.04 -9.34
C ALA A 307 -14.50 8.85 -9.75
N ALA A 308 -13.51 9.06 -10.62
CA ALA A 308 -12.54 8.04 -11.00
C ALA A 308 -11.72 7.57 -9.78
N THR A 309 -11.25 8.49 -8.94
CA THR A 309 -10.54 8.16 -7.70
C THR A 309 -11.43 7.35 -6.75
N ARG A 310 -12.72 7.69 -6.65
CA ARG A 310 -13.69 6.93 -5.86
C ARG A 310 -13.86 5.50 -6.39
N ALA A 311 -13.92 5.31 -7.70
CA ALA A 311 -13.97 3.98 -8.32
C ALA A 311 -12.74 3.13 -7.98
N LEU A 312 -11.54 3.72 -8.08
CA LEU A 312 -10.30 3.04 -7.67
C LEU A 312 -10.29 2.66 -6.18
N ASN A 313 -10.72 3.58 -5.31
CA ASN A 313 -10.83 3.34 -3.87
C ASN A 313 -11.94 2.33 -3.49
N ALA A 314 -12.89 2.10 -4.40
CA ALA A 314 -13.89 1.04 -4.28
C ALA A 314 -13.37 -0.33 -4.80
N GLY A 315 -12.13 -0.40 -5.29
CA GLY A 315 -11.50 -1.63 -5.75
C GLY A 315 -11.60 -1.88 -7.25
N VAL A 316 -12.06 -0.91 -8.05
CA VAL A 316 -11.98 -1.00 -9.51
C VAL A 316 -10.51 -0.90 -9.93
N THR A 317 -10.03 -1.82 -10.76
CA THR A 317 -8.64 -1.78 -11.22
C THR A 317 -8.45 -0.61 -12.21
N PRO A 318 -7.26 0.01 -12.29
CA PRO A 318 -6.98 1.07 -13.27
C PRO A 318 -7.12 0.64 -14.74
N GLU A 319 -7.17 -0.66 -14.99
CA GLU A 319 -7.26 -1.30 -16.31
C GLU A 319 -8.65 -1.91 -16.56
N ASP A 320 -9.63 -1.71 -15.66
CA ASP A 320 -11.00 -2.22 -15.86
C ASP A 320 -11.58 -1.62 -17.16
N PRO A 321 -12.00 -2.44 -18.14
CA PRO A 321 -12.47 -1.97 -19.43
C PRO A 321 -13.65 -1.00 -19.35
N ARG A 322 -14.49 -1.12 -18.32
CA ARG A 322 -15.65 -0.24 -18.11
C ARG A 322 -15.21 1.13 -17.63
N LEU A 323 -14.26 1.17 -16.68
CA LEU A 323 -13.65 2.41 -16.19
C LEU A 323 -12.90 3.12 -17.31
N VAL A 324 -12.09 2.37 -18.07
CA VAL A 324 -11.31 2.89 -19.19
C VAL A 324 -12.23 3.49 -20.26
N ARG A 325 -13.26 2.75 -20.70
CA ARG A 325 -14.24 3.19 -21.70
C ARG A 325 -14.96 4.47 -21.28
N LEU A 326 -15.31 4.61 -20.00
CA LEU A 326 -15.95 5.80 -19.45
C LEU A 326 -15.09 7.06 -19.54
N LEU A 327 -13.77 6.91 -19.60
CA LEU A 327 -12.82 8.02 -19.52
C LEU A 327 -12.15 8.35 -20.86
N ILE A 328 -12.45 7.60 -21.93
CA ILE A 328 -12.00 7.91 -23.31
C ILE A 328 -12.50 9.32 -23.70
N GLY A 329 -11.62 10.14 -24.25
CA GLY A 329 -11.90 11.56 -24.56
C GLY A 329 -11.80 12.51 -23.37
N HIS A 330 -11.47 12.03 -22.16
CA HIS A 330 -11.36 12.82 -20.93
C HIS A 330 -10.00 12.70 -20.23
N LEU A 331 -8.92 12.40 -20.98
CA LEU A 331 -7.56 12.29 -20.44
C LEU A 331 -7.11 13.52 -19.66
N ASP A 332 -7.48 14.72 -20.11
CA ASP A 332 -7.11 15.98 -19.47
C ASP A 332 -7.64 16.10 -18.03
N ALA A 333 -8.80 15.50 -17.74
CA ALA A 333 -9.37 15.50 -16.40
C ALA A 333 -8.52 14.72 -15.39
N LEU A 334 -7.80 13.71 -15.86
CA LEU A 334 -6.92 12.85 -15.07
C LEU A 334 -5.50 13.44 -14.90
N SER A 335 -5.18 14.53 -15.61
CA SER A 335 -3.86 15.16 -15.59
C SER A 335 -3.56 15.87 -14.26
N GLY A 336 -2.29 15.86 -13.84
CA GLY A 336 -1.83 16.50 -12.61
C GLY A 336 -1.90 15.65 -11.35
N ASP A 337 -2.59 14.49 -11.39
CA ASP A 337 -2.55 13.52 -10.30
C ASP A 337 -1.59 12.36 -10.62
N LYS A 338 -0.60 12.14 -9.75
CA LYS A 338 0.39 11.07 -9.91
C LYS A 338 -0.22 9.70 -9.66
N SER A 339 -1.22 9.59 -8.79
CA SER A 339 -1.90 8.32 -8.47
C SER A 339 -2.64 7.75 -9.68
N LEU A 340 -3.15 8.63 -10.57
CA LEU A 340 -3.89 8.26 -11.77
C LEU A 340 -3.00 7.97 -12.99
N LYS A 341 -1.67 7.90 -12.83
CA LYS A 341 -0.74 7.65 -13.95
C LYS A 341 -1.05 6.32 -14.67
N ARG A 342 -1.37 5.26 -13.93
CA ARG A 342 -1.70 3.94 -14.52
C ARG A 342 -3.01 4.00 -15.31
N LEU A 343 -4.06 4.58 -14.73
CA LEU A 343 -5.35 4.76 -15.40
C LEU A 343 -5.22 5.62 -16.67
N ARG A 344 -4.45 6.72 -16.62
CA ARG A 344 -4.15 7.54 -17.81
C ARG A 344 -3.49 6.74 -18.92
N ARG A 345 -2.55 5.85 -18.59
CA ARG A 345 -1.90 4.99 -19.57
C ARG A 345 -2.88 4.00 -20.21
N ALA A 346 -3.77 3.41 -19.41
CA ALA A 346 -4.81 2.50 -19.89
C ALA A 346 -5.82 3.23 -20.80
N VAL A 347 -6.28 4.42 -20.41
CA VAL A 347 -7.18 5.25 -21.25
C VAL A 347 -6.51 5.66 -22.56
N ARG A 348 -5.25 6.10 -22.51
CA ARG A 348 -4.49 6.45 -23.72
C ARG A 348 -4.36 5.26 -24.66
N ARG A 349 -4.06 4.06 -24.15
CA ARG A 349 -3.93 2.84 -24.94
C ARG A 349 -5.25 2.45 -25.63
N ALA A 350 -6.37 2.57 -24.91
CA ALA A 350 -7.69 2.34 -25.48
C ALA A 350 -8.08 3.41 -26.51
N GLU A 351 -7.72 4.68 -26.30
CA GLU A 351 -8.00 5.78 -27.24
C GLU A 351 -7.18 5.71 -28.52
N THR A 352 -5.94 5.21 -28.46
CA THR A 352 -5.10 4.97 -29.65
C THR A 352 -5.47 3.69 -30.41
N GLY A 353 -6.41 2.89 -29.90
CA GLY A 353 -6.79 1.61 -30.50
C GLY A 353 -5.72 0.53 -30.35
N GLU A 354 -4.73 0.71 -29.48
CA GLU A 354 -3.69 -0.29 -29.23
C GLU A 354 -4.23 -1.57 -28.54
N ASP A 355 -5.42 -1.49 -27.94
CA ASP A 355 -6.10 -2.60 -27.25
C ASP A 355 -7.25 -3.23 -28.08
N GLU A 356 -7.53 -2.75 -29.29
CA GLU A 356 -8.39 -3.51 -30.19
C GLU A 356 -7.60 -4.72 -30.71
N GLU A 357 -7.63 -5.79 -29.91
CA GLU A 357 -7.74 -7.14 -30.44
C GLU A 357 -9.01 -7.21 -31.30
N GLU A 358 -8.99 -6.56 -32.46
CA GLU A 358 -9.79 -7.04 -33.57
C GLU A 358 -9.46 -8.54 -33.68
N PRO A 359 -10.46 -9.43 -33.77
CA PRO A 359 -10.19 -10.77 -34.24
C PRO A 359 -9.49 -10.58 -35.58
N GLU A 360 -8.17 -10.78 -35.62
CA GLU A 360 -7.37 -10.68 -36.83
C GLU A 360 -7.98 -11.67 -37.82
N VAL A 361 -8.88 -11.14 -38.65
CA VAL A 361 -9.26 -11.77 -39.89
C VAL A 361 -7.94 -11.80 -40.63
N LEU A 362 -7.31 -12.98 -40.69
CA LEU A 362 -6.09 -13.23 -41.46
C LEU A 362 -6.24 -12.46 -42.78
N THR A 363 -5.56 -11.33 -42.86
CA THR A 363 -5.69 -10.49 -44.03
C THR A 363 -4.87 -11.17 -45.12
N SER A 364 -5.15 -10.91 -46.38
CA SER A 364 -4.31 -11.41 -47.48
C SER A 364 -2.84 -10.96 -47.37
N GLN A 365 -2.51 -10.05 -46.43
CA GLN A 365 -1.15 -9.60 -46.13
C GLN A 365 -0.40 -10.54 -45.15
N ASP A 366 -1.08 -11.52 -44.54
CA ASP A 366 -0.49 -12.54 -43.66
C ASP A 366 -0.01 -13.79 -44.42
N VAL A 367 0.28 -13.66 -45.72
CA VAL A 367 0.86 -14.73 -46.53
C VAL A 367 2.26 -14.31 -46.95
N ILE A 368 3.27 -15.10 -46.57
CA ILE A 368 4.64 -14.92 -47.05
C ILE A 368 4.66 -15.29 -48.54
N PRO A 369 5.10 -14.38 -49.44
CA PRO A 369 5.23 -14.71 -50.86
C PRO A 369 6.16 -15.92 -51.05
N PRO A 370 5.84 -16.86 -51.96
CA PRO A 370 6.69 -18.04 -52.19
C PRO A 370 8.11 -17.70 -52.67
N ASP A 371 8.27 -16.51 -53.28
CA ASP A 371 9.51 -15.94 -53.78
C ASP A 371 10.15 -14.92 -52.82
N TRP A 372 9.69 -14.88 -51.56
CA TRP A 372 10.25 -13.99 -50.55
C TRP A 372 11.73 -14.34 -50.28
N PRO A 373 12.69 -13.42 -50.52
CA PRO A 373 14.12 -13.74 -50.58
C PRO A 373 14.72 -14.23 -49.25
N TYR A 374 14.09 -13.90 -48.12
CA TYR A 374 14.54 -14.29 -46.78
C TYR A 374 13.96 -15.62 -46.30
N LEU A 375 13.12 -16.29 -47.11
CA LEU A 375 12.53 -17.56 -46.72
C LEU A 375 13.59 -18.65 -46.49
N GLU A 376 14.68 -18.64 -47.26
CA GLU A 376 15.80 -19.58 -47.08
C GLU A 376 16.61 -19.30 -45.80
N ARG A 377 16.53 -18.10 -45.23
CA ARG A 377 17.19 -17.73 -43.96
C ARG A 377 16.41 -18.21 -42.73
N THR A 378 15.10 -18.39 -42.88
CA THR A 378 14.20 -18.77 -41.78
C THR A 378 13.86 -20.26 -41.83
N ARG A 379 13.70 -20.81 -43.03
CA ARG A 379 13.29 -22.20 -43.25
C ARG A 379 14.26 -23.21 -42.64
N GLY A 380 13.71 -24.17 -41.90
CA GLY A 380 14.46 -25.29 -41.33
C GLY A 380 15.21 -24.97 -40.03
N HIS A 381 15.23 -23.71 -39.59
CA HIS A 381 15.87 -23.33 -38.34
C HIS A 381 14.95 -23.54 -37.13
N ALA A 382 15.55 -23.82 -35.97
CA ALA A 382 14.87 -23.72 -34.68
C ALA A 382 14.89 -22.25 -34.23
N ALA A 383 13.72 -21.65 -34.07
CA ALA A 383 13.56 -20.25 -33.72
C ALA A 383 13.12 -20.07 -32.27
N VAL A 384 13.53 -18.96 -31.66
CA VAL A 384 13.04 -18.54 -30.35
C VAL A 384 12.54 -17.10 -30.42
N MET A 385 11.33 -16.86 -29.92
CA MET A 385 10.75 -15.53 -29.77
C MET A 385 10.74 -15.11 -28.30
N VAL A 386 11.24 -13.91 -28.01
CA VAL A 386 11.45 -13.41 -26.65
C VAL A 386 10.62 -12.16 -26.41
N GLY A 387 9.81 -12.18 -25.35
CA GLY A 387 8.90 -11.10 -24.97
C GLY A 387 7.45 -11.36 -25.36
N GLY A 388 6.55 -10.48 -24.96
CA GLY A 388 5.11 -10.60 -25.19
C GLY A 388 4.45 -11.71 -24.36
N GLU A 389 3.16 -11.90 -24.60
CA GLU A 389 2.36 -12.99 -24.03
C GLU A 389 2.23 -14.13 -25.05
N ILE A 390 2.36 -15.38 -24.62
CA ILE A 390 2.29 -16.54 -25.53
C ILE A 390 0.89 -16.63 -26.13
N ARG A 391 0.82 -16.58 -27.47
CA ARG A 391 -0.40 -16.86 -28.23
C ARG A 391 -0.18 -18.04 -29.15
N GLU A 392 -0.60 -19.22 -28.71
CA GLU A 392 -0.27 -20.48 -29.37
C GLU A 392 -0.70 -20.54 -30.84
N GLN A 393 -1.87 -19.99 -31.18
CA GLN A 393 -2.33 -19.91 -32.57
C GLN A 393 -1.41 -19.04 -33.44
N ARG A 394 -0.97 -17.88 -32.92
CA ARG A 394 -0.08 -16.97 -33.64
C ARG A 394 1.34 -17.53 -33.71
N ARG A 395 1.80 -18.20 -32.66
CA ARG A 395 3.06 -18.97 -32.65
C ARG A 395 3.07 -19.98 -33.81
N ALA A 396 2.01 -20.78 -33.91
CA ALA A 396 1.88 -21.79 -34.96
C ALA A 396 1.82 -21.16 -36.36
N LEU A 397 1.07 -20.07 -36.53
CA LEU A 397 1.02 -19.30 -37.78
C LEU A 397 2.41 -18.80 -38.20
N ILE A 398 3.14 -18.14 -37.29
CA ILE A 398 4.49 -17.61 -37.56
C ILE A 398 5.44 -18.75 -37.89
N GLN A 399 5.38 -19.85 -37.14
CA GLN A 399 6.21 -21.03 -37.36
C GLN A 399 6.01 -21.61 -38.76
N ASP A 400 4.75 -21.81 -39.16
CA ASP A 400 4.38 -22.37 -40.46
C ASP A 400 4.76 -21.43 -41.61
N ALA A 401 4.38 -20.15 -41.50
CA ALA A 401 4.59 -19.16 -42.56
C ALA A 401 6.07 -18.87 -42.83
N LEU A 402 6.92 -18.86 -41.80
CA LEU A 402 8.37 -18.66 -41.94
C LEU A 402 9.14 -19.98 -42.10
N GLY A 403 8.45 -21.13 -42.08
CA GLY A 403 9.05 -22.44 -42.31
C GLY A 403 10.03 -22.90 -41.21
N PHE A 404 9.89 -22.41 -39.98
CA PHE A 404 10.74 -22.83 -38.87
C PHE A 404 10.48 -24.30 -38.50
N THR A 405 11.54 -25.05 -38.18
CA THR A 405 11.42 -26.44 -37.68
C THR A 405 10.70 -26.47 -36.33
N SER A 406 10.93 -25.45 -35.51
CA SER A 406 10.22 -25.22 -34.25
C SER A 406 10.30 -23.74 -33.89
N LEU A 407 9.26 -23.20 -33.25
CA LEU A 407 9.27 -21.85 -32.69
C LEU A 407 8.92 -21.91 -31.20
N GLU A 408 9.91 -21.71 -30.34
CA GLU A 408 9.68 -21.56 -28.90
C GLU A 408 9.37 -20.10 -28.57
N TRP A 409 8.36 -19.84 -27.74
CA TRP A 409 8.00 -18.50 -27.32
C TRP A 409 8.17 -18.34 -25.81
N LEU A 410 9.11 -17.49 -25.41
CA LEU A 410 9.40 -17.17 -24.02
C LEU A 410 8.63 -15.91 -23.59
N SER A 411 7.49 -16.09 -22.91
CA SER A 411 6.80 -15.01 -22.19
C SER A 411 7.28 -14.92 -20.75
N GLY A 412 7.44 -13.69 -20.24
CA GLY A 412 7.85 -13.46 -18.85
C GLY A 412 9.25 -13.99 -18.61
N TYR A 413 10.26 -13.17 -18.89
CA TYR A 413 11.65 -13.61 -18.79
C TYR A 413 12.18 -13.42 -17.37
N ASP A 414 12.59 -14.53 -16.77
CA ASP A 414 13.62 -14.52 -15.72
C ASP A 414 15.00 -14.36 -16.40
N ILE A 415 15.89 -13.55 -15.82
CA ILE A 415 17.27 -13.38 -16.27
C ILE A 415 17.95 -14.74 -16.45
N ARG A 416 17.65 -15.72 -15.59
CA ARG A 416 18.18 -17.08 -15.70
C ARG A 416 17.75 -17.79 -16.98
N GLN A 417 16.51 -17.61 -17.42
CA GLN A 417 16.02 -18.18 -18.67
C GLN A 417 16.71 -17.55 -19.88
N VAL A 418 16.96 -16.23 -19.82
CA VAL A 418 17.68 -15.49 -20.87
C VAL A 418 19.14 -15.96 -20.97
N GLN A 419 19.81 -16.21 -19.83
CA GLN A 419 21.15 -16.79 -19.81
C GLN A 419 21.18 -18.21 -20.38
N ASN A 420 20.23 -19.07 -19.99
CA ASN A 420 20.11 -20.40 -20.58
C ASN A 420 19.85 -20.35 -22.10
N LEU A 421 19.09 -19.36 -22.58
CA LEU A 421 18.89 -19.15 -24.00
C LEU A 421 20.18 -18.71 -24.70
N SER A 422 20.93 -17.80 -24.11
CA SER A 422 22.26 -17.39 -24.60
C SER A 422 23.20 -18.60 -24.77
N GLU A 423 23.31 -19.47 -23.75
CA GLU A 423 24.08 -20.72 -23.85
C GLU A 423 23.59 -21.66 -24.96
N ARG A 424 22.27 -21.71 -25.20
CA ARG A 424 21.68 -22.51 -26.29
C ARG A 424 21.98 -21.94 -27.68
N ILE A 425 22.03 -20.62 -27.81
CA ILE A 425 22.41 -19.91 -29.03
C ILE A 425 23.87 -20.21 -29.33
N GLU A 426 24.76 -20.01 -28.35
CA GLU A 426 26.20 -20.31 -28.49
C GLU A 426 26.47 -21.79 -28.78
N GLY A 427 25.66 -22.68 -28.20
CA GLY A 427 25.70 -24.12 -28.47
C GLY A 427 25.12 -24.55 -29.82
N GLY A 428 24.67 -23.62 -30.67
CA GLY A 428 24.12 -23.90 -32.00
C GLY A 428 22.77 -24.62 -32.00
N ARG A 429 22.02 -24.58 -30.88
CA ARG A 429 20.69 -25.21 -30.79
C ARG A 429 19.56 -24.31 -31.26
N VAL A 430 19.81 -23.02 -31.38
CA VAL A 430 18.87 -22.01 -31.87
C VAL A 430 19.49 -21.39 -33.10
N GLY A 431 18.75 -21.40 -34.21
CA GLY A 431 19.21 -20.88 -35.50
C GLY A 431 18.56 -19.55 -35.89
N PHE A 432 17.58 -19.06 -35.12
CA PHE A 432 16.93 -17.78 -35.38
C PHE A 432 16.36 -17.18 -34.09
N VAL A 433 16.49 -15.86 -33.88
CA VAL A 433 15.97 -15.18 -32.68
C VAL A 433 15.08 -13.98 -33.05
N ILE A 434 13.87 -13.93 -32.48
CA ILE A 434 12.93 -12.82 -32.65
C ILE A 434 12.77 -12.10 -31.31
N LEU A 435 13.16 -10.83 -31.26
CA LEU A 435 13.11 -10.00 -30.05
C LEU A 435 11.94 -9.02 -30.13
N LEU A 436 10.97 -9.11 -29.22
CA LEU A 436 9.85 -8.17 -29.19
C LEU A 436 10.19 -6.97 -28.29
N ALA A 437 10.74 -5.91 -28.90
CA ALA A 437 11.39 -4.79 -28.20
C ALA A 437 10.52 -4.18 -27.09
N ARG A 438 9.22 -3.96 -27.37
CA ARG A 438 8.26 -3.38 -26.42
C ARG A 438 8.10 -4.16 -25.12
N PHE A 439 8.46 -5.45 -25.12
CA PHE A 439 8.25 -6.33 -23.99
C PHE A 439 9.55 -6.72 -23.30
N ILE A 440 10.72 -6.49 -23.90
CA ILE A 440 12.01 -6.88 -23.34
C ILE A 440 12.76 -5.67 -22.77
N SER A 441 13.45 -5.85 -21.64
CA SER A 441 14.32 -4.81 -21.08
C SER A 441 15.67 -4.77 -21.81
N HIS A 442 16.38 -3.63 -21.77
CA HIS A 442 17.76 -3.52 -22.29
C HIS A 442 18.71 -4.61 -21.77
N LYS A 443 18.52 -5.07 -20.53
CA LYS A 443 19.32 -6.18 -19.99
C LYS A 443 19.19 -7.49 -20.79
N VAL A 444 18.05 -7.73 -21.43
CA VAL A 444 17.83 -8.92 -22.26
C VAL A 444 18.60 -8.79 -23.57
N THR A 445 18.54 -7.62 -24.21
CA THR A 445 19.29 -7.35 -25.46
C THR A 445 20.79 -7.40 -25.22
N ASP A 446 21.28 -6.87 -24.09
CA ASP A 446 22.70 -6.91 -23.68
C ASP A 446 23.24 -8.33 -23.53
N ILE A 447 22.38 -9.31 -23.23
CA ILE A 447 22.77 -10.72 -23.07
C ILE A 447 22.64 -11.47 -24.39
N LEU A 448 21.53 -11.29 -25.11
CA LEU A 448 21.22 -12.11 -26.29
C LEU A 448 21.92 -11.62 -27.56
N LEU A 449 22.05 -10.31 -27.78
CA LEU A 449 22.66 -9.80 -29.02
C LEU A 449 24.15 -10.20 -29.15
N PRO A 450 24.99 -10.11 -28.10
CA PRO A 450 26.35 -10.61 -28.20
C PRO A 450 26.43 -12.11 -28.50
N ALA A 451 25.53 -12.91 -27.91
CA ALA A 451 25.46 -14.34 -28.14
C ALA A 451 25.07 -14.67 -29.59
N CYS A 452 24.04 -14.00 -30.14
CA CYS A 452 23.66 -14.15 -31.54
C CYS A 452 24.80 -13.76 -32.49
N LYS A 453 25.48 -12.63 -32.23
CA LYS A 453 26.62 -12.17 -33.04
C LYS A 453 27.78 -13.16 -32.99
N SER A 454 28.14 -13.67 -31.80
CA SER A 454 29.24 -14.61 -31.63
C SER A 454 28.97 -15.97 -32.27
N ALA A 455 27.71 -16.40 -32.31
CA ALA A 455 27.29 -17.68 -32.87
C ALA A 455 26.88 -17.59 -34.36
N GLU A 456 26.98 -16.39 -34.97
CA GLU A 456 26.48 -16.11 -36.33
C GLU A 456 25.01 -16.51 -36.53
N VAL A 457 24.18 -16.34 -35.49
CA VAL A 457 22.75 -16.64 -35.52
C VAL A 457 21.97 -15.41 -35.95
N ASP A 458 21.13 -15.57 -36.99
CA ASP A 458 20.24 -14.52 -37.48
C ASP A 458 19.26 -14.09 -36.37
N TRP A 459 19.12 -12.77 -36.21
CA TRP A 459 18.23 -12.20 -35.21
C TRP A 459 17.53 -10.96 -35.76
N VAL A 460 16.31 -10.72 -35.27
CA VAL A 460 15.49 -9.56 -35.66
C VAL A 460 14.83 -8.96 -34.44
N MET A 461 14.61 -7.65 -34.48
CA MET A 461 13.91 -6.93 -33.42
C MET A 461 12.61 -6.31 -33.95
N VAL A 462 11.50 -6.61 -33.28
CA VAL A 462 10.15 -6.19 -33.66
C VAL A 462 9.67 -5.16 -32.65
N ARG A 463 9.48 -3.93 -33.09
CA ARG A 463 9.17 -2.80 -32.19
C ARG A 463 7.68 -2.66 -31.91
N GLN A 464 6.86 -2.84 -32.94
CA GLN A 464 5.42 -2.65 -32.85
C GLN A 464 4.69 -3.89 -33.37
N GLY A 465 3.81 -4.42 -32.52
CA GLY A 465 3.12 -5.67 -32.81
C GLY A 465 4.06 -6.88 -32.89
N TYR A 466 3.47 -8.04 -33.13
CA TYR A 466 4.18 -9.29 -33.40
C TYR A 466 3.35 -10.17 -34.36
N GLY A 467 2.57 -9.51 -35.22
CA GLY A 467 1.91 -10.14 -36.35
C GLY A 467 2.91 -10.50 -37.44
N LEU A 468 2.53 -11.42 -38.33
CA LEU A 468 3.42 -11.96 -39.36
C LEU A 468 3.93 -10.90 -40.34
N SER A 469 3.15 -9.86 -40.63
CA SER A 469 3.62 -8.75 -41.47
C SER A 469 4.73 -7.92 -40.79
N GLN A 470 4.64 -7.70 -39.47
CA GLN A 470 5.63 -6.92 -38.70
C GLN A 470 6.92 -7.71 -38.50
N ILE A 471 6.79 -8.94 -38.02
CA ILE A 471 7.41 -10.14 -38.61
C ILE A 471 8.38 -9.93 -39.77
N ARG A 472 7.79 -10.05 -40.95
CA ARG A 472 8.41 -9.94 -42.26
C ARG A 472 9.20 -8.64 -42.44
N VAL A 473 8.62 -7.50 -42.08
CA VAL A 473 9.27 -6.19 -42.21
C VAL A 473 10.54 -6.12 -41.36
N ALA A 474 10.50 -6.67 -40.14
CA ALA A 474 11.69 -6.73 -39.28
C ALA A 474 12.76 -7.65 -39.90
N VAL A 475 12.38 -8.80 -40.46
CA VAL A 475 13.31 -9.70 -41.16
C VAL A 475 13.97 -9.01 -42.35
N GLU A 476 13.18 -8.38 -43.22
CA GLU A 476 13.68 -7.63 -44.38
C GLU A 476 14.69 -6.55 -43.95
N ARG A 477 14.37 -5.81 -42.88
CA ARG A 477 15.21 -4.73 -42.37
C ARG A 477 16.52 -5.22 -41.76
N TYR A 478 16.47 -6.25 -40.91
CA TYR A 478 17.64 -6.69 -40.14
C TYR A 478 18.57 -7.63 -40.90
N LEU A 479 18.05 -8.45 -41.82
CA LEU A 479 18.91 -9.39 -42.53
C LEU A 479 19.69 -8.75 -43.69
N ASP A 480 19.26 -7.58 -44.18
CA ASP A 480 20.01 -6.79 -45.16
C ASP A 480 21.12 -5.96 -44.50
N ASP A 481 20.81 -5.32 -43.36
CA ASP A 481 21.73 -4.45 -42.64
C ASP A 481 21.48 -4.52 -41.12
N PRO A 482 22.01 -5.54 -40.44
CA PRO A 482 21.72 -5.76 -39.02
C PRO A 482 22.29 -4.64 -38.13
N GLU A 483 23.43 -4.05 -38.51
CA GLU A 483 24.07 -2.98 -37.74
C GLU A 483 23.36 -1.64 -37.96
N GLY A 484 23.03 -1.30 -39.20
CA GLY A 484 22.27 -0.08 -39.50
C GLY A 484 20.86 -0.12 -38.91
N ALA A 485 20.19 -1.27 -38.94
CA ALA A 485 18.87 -1.44 -38.32
C ALA A 485 18.92 -1.32 -36.79
N ALA A 486 19.97 -1.83 -36.14
CA ALA A 486 20.15 -1.69 -34.70
C ALA A 486 20.44 -0.23 -34.29
N ALA A 487 21.31 0.45 -35.02
CA ALA A 487 21.65 1.86 -34.75
C ALA A 487 20.48 2.81 -35.02
N ALA A 488 19.70 2.57 -36.09
CA ALA A 488 18.47 3.32 -36.36
C ALA A 488 17.43 3.13 -35.26
N ASP A 489 17.44 1.96 -34.61
CA ASP A 489 16.58 1.71 -33.48
C ASP A 489 17.03 2.47 -32.23
N GLU A 490 18.30 2.38 -31.85
CA GLU A 490 18.83 3.14 -30.70
C GLU A 490 18.57 4.65 -30.82
N ALA A 491 18.72 5.23 -32.01
CA ALA A 491 18.49 6.66 -32.23
C ALA A 491 17.02 7.10 -32.06
N GLN A 492 16.06 6.20 -32.26
CA GLN A 492 14.64 6.52 -32.18
C GLN A 492 14.09 6.45 -30.75
N ASP A 493 14.74 5.67 -29.86
CA ASP A 493 14.38 5.60 -28.45
C ASP A 493 14.82 6.89 -27.71
N ASP A 494 15.89 7.55 -28.14
CA ASP A 494 16.38 8.82 -27.57
C ASP A 494 15.45 10.03 -27.82
N ASP A 495 14.56 9.95 -28.82
CA ASP A 495 13.64 11.03 -29.19
C ASP A 495 12.26 10.95 -28.48
N GLU A 496 11.94 9.85 -27.79
CA GLU A 496 10.65 9.63 -27.11
C GLU A 496 10.64 9.95 -25.59
N ASP A 497 11.81 10.18 -24.99
CA ASP A 497 11.98 10.59 -23.57
C ASP A 497 12.01 12.12 -23.40
#